data_AF-A0A5Q3L9S4-F1
#
_entry.id   AF-A0A5Q3L9S4-F1
#
_cell.length_a   1.000
_cell.length_b   1.000
_cell.length_c   1.000
_cell.angle_alpha   90.00
_cell.angle_beta   90.00
_cell.angle_gamma   90.00
#
_symmetry.space_group_name_H-M   'P 1'
#
loop_
_entity.id
_entity.type
_entity.pdbx_description
1 polymer ?
#
loop_
_entity_poly.entity_id
_entity_poly.type
_entity_poly.pdbx_seq_one_letter_code
_entity_poly.pdbx_strand_id
1 'polypeptide(L)'
;MTTLSKVFLVILILLALPFLYLTARTLKTHESWGQMVTQLETQIEDLDKQVALLQTGQRNEDNELVEPGLLQLSKRLDAALGSRGRVFFNVIPRSLDQNGTVALEMQGAEHNIKTGDTFYLFDQKPFYEGGQYFGAFEVTQANPSPDQGLLRLQLSPVSLGIPQLQFVEGNGQSPDQVRIRDSRTVAMDESINSSIDEAYWIMRDVLPPDLYGAFEGLPEETITRQFPPEVAEQYLRQGKPALPSDPQTRVKNGKYFRPLRDYQAGIVDIERDLALLTDEFNARVADLTVQKTRLPEGYEADKEDAAQQIADLDQALENGRKAQAAVQVQLEKVRAELEEVQSETDRVFQECKQLAEEINQLYGKAIDENQVARR
;
A
#
# COMPACT_ATOMS: atom_id res chain seq x y z
N MET A 1 -64.18 -55.63 92.42
CA MET A 1 -64.42 -54.28 91.85
C MET A 1 -65.90 -53.96 91.94
N THR A 2 -66.25 -52.82 92.54
CA THR A 2 -67.63 -52.32 92.57
C THR A 2 -68.07 -51.94 91.15
N THR A 3 -69.38 -52.00 90.87
CA THR A 3 -69.97 -51.58 89.59
C THR A 3 -69.60 -50.13 89.23
N LEU A 4 -69.46 -49.26 90.23
CA LEU A 4 -69.00 -47.89 90.09
C LEU A 4 -67.58 -47.79 89.48
N SER A 5 -66.63 -48.61 89.93
CA SER A 5 -65.26 -48.63 89.37
C SER A 5 -65.24 -49.05 87.89
N LYS A 6 -66.17 -49.94 87.47
CA LYS A 6 -66.27 -50.35 86.06
C LYS A 6 -66.81 -49.20 85.18
N VAL A 7 -67.79 -48.44 85.66
CA VAL A 7 -68.36 -47.29 84.94
C VAL A 7 -67.32 -46.16 84.82
N PHE A 8 -66.58 -45.87 85.89
CA PHE A 8 -65.47 -44.89 85.84
C PHE A 8 -64.39 -45.30 84.85
N LEU A 9 -64.03 -46.58 84.79
CA LEU A 9 -63.04 -47.08 83.84
C LEU A 9 -63.50 -46.91 82.38
N VAL A 10 -64.77 -47.18 82.08
CA VAL A 10 -65.32 -46.98 80.73
C VAL A 10 -65.34 -45.50 80.35
N ILE A 11 -65.74 -44.61 81.26
CA ILE A 11 -65.74 -43.16 81.00
C ILE A 11 -64.32 -42.62 80.80
N LEU A 12 -63.34 -43.09 81.60
CA LEU A 12 -61.92 -42.73 81.44
C LEU A 12 -61.38 -43.18 80.07
N ILE A 13 -61.72 -44.40 79.63
CA ILE A 13 -61.32 -44.91 78.31
C ILE A 13 -61.95 -44.08 77.19
N LEU A 14 -63.24 -43.74 77.29
CA LEU A 14 -63.93 -42.90 76.31
C LEU A 14 -63.36 -41.48 76.25
N LEU A 15 -62.97 -40.90 77.39
CA LEU A 15 -62.28 -39.61 77.45
C LEU A 15 -60.85 -39.67 76.90
N ALA A 16 -60.17 -40.82 76.97
CA ALA A 16 -58.81 -40.98 76.42
C ALA A 16 -58.78 -41.11 74.89
N LEU A 17 -59.83 -41.63 74.26
CA LEU A 17 -59.92 -41.78 72.80
C LEU A 17 -59.67 -40.50 71.99
N PRO A 18 -60.29 -39.33 72.30
CA PRO A 18 -59.99 -38.09 71.57
C PRO A 18 -58.54 -37.63 71.76
N PHE A 19 -57.94 -37.84 72.94
CA PHE A 19 -56.52 -37.55 73.15
C PHE A 19 -55.63 -38.45 72.30
N LEU A 20 -55.89 -39.76 72.24
CA LEU A 20 -55.14 -40.69 71.39
C LEU A 20 -55.26 -40.32 69.90
N TYR A 21 -56.45 -39.93 69.44
CA TYR A 21 -56.65 -39.47 68.07
C TYR A 21 -55.86 -38.18 67.78
N LEU A 22 -55.89 -37.21 68.70
CA LEU A 22 -55.11 -35.98 68.56
C LEU A 22 -53.61 -36.28 68.55
N THR A 23 -53.10 -37.14 69.45
CA THR A 23 -51.69 -37.55 69.45
C THR A 23 -51.28 -38.24 68.15
N ALA A 24 -52.10 -39.17 67.64
CA ALA A 24 -51.84 -39.83 66.35
C ALA A 24 -51.85 -38.84 65.18
N ARG A 25 -52.77 -37.87 65.18
CA ARG A 25 -52.80 -36.80 64.17
C ARG A 25 -51.59 -35.89 64.27
N THR A 26 -51.17 -35.53 65.49
CA THR A 26 -49.96 -34.72 65.71
C THR A 26 -48.70 -35.44 65.24
N LEU A 27 -48.57 -36.75 65.49
CA LEU A 27 -47.48 -37.57 64.97
C LEU A 27 -47.46 -37.59 63.43
N LYS A 28 -48.62 -37.78 62.79
CA LYS A 28 -48.73 -37.76 61.32
C LYS A 28 -48.39 -36.37 60.74
N THR A 29 -48.80 -35.30 61.41
CA THR A 29 -48.43 -33.94 61.01
C THR A 29 -46.91 -33.73 61.12
N HIS A 30 -46.28 -34.21 62.20
CA HIS A 30 -44.82 -34.16 62.35
C HIS A 30 -44.10 -34.96 61.26
N GLU A 31 -44.58 -36.16 60.91
CA GLU A 31 -44.03 -36.96 59.82
C GLU A 31 -44.15 -36.21 58.47
N SER A 32 -45.32 -35.64 58.18
CA SER A 32 -45.52 -34.87 56.94
C SER A 32 -44.66 -33.60 56.88
N TRP A 33 -44.45 -32.95 58.03
CA TRP A 33 -43.56 -31.78 58.12
C TRP A 33 -42.12 -32.20 57.92
N GLY A 34 -41.70 -33.33 58.49
CA GLY A 34 -40.37 -33.90 58.25
C GLY A 34 -40.12 -34.16 56.76
N GLN A 35 -41.06 -34.82 56.08
CA GLN A 35 -40.98 -35.05 54.63
C GLN A 35 -40.91 -33.74 53.82
N MET A 36 -41.72 -32.74 54.19
CA MET A 36 -41.71 -31.43 53.53
C MET A 36 -40.38 -30.69 53.75
N VAL A 37 -39.80 -30.77 54.95
CA VAL A 37 -38.48 -30.20 55.25
C VAL A 37 -37.40 -30.87 54.41
N THR A 38 -37.34 -32.21 54.36
CA THR A 38 -36.37 -32.93 53.53
C THR A 38 -36.53 -32.61 52.04
N GLN A 39 -37.77 -32.47 51.56
CA GLN A 39 -38.02 -32.07 50.18
C GLN A 39 -37.53 -30.65 49.89
N LEU A 40 -37.79 -29.69 50.78
CA LEU A 40 -37.29 -28.32 50.65
C LEU A 40 -35.77 -28.24 50.75
N GLU A 41 -35.14 -29.01 51.64
CA GLU A 41 -33.69 -29.12 51.75
C GLU A 41 -33.08 -29.65 50.44
N THR A 42 -33.66 -30.68 49.85
CA THR A 42 -33.22 -31.23 48.55
C THR A 42 -33.37 -30.19 47.44
N GLN A 43 -34.49 -29.44 47.41
CA GLN A 43 -34.70 -28.39 46.42
C GLN A 43 -33.71 -27.24 46.56
N ILE A 44 -33.37 -26.84 47.80
CA ILE A 44 -32.36 -25.81 48.05
C ILE A 44 -30.99 -26.31 47.58
N GLU A 45 -30.62 -27.55 47.90
CA GLU A 45 -29.35 -28.12 47.46
C GLU A 45 -29.25 -28.22 45.93
N ASP A 46 -30.33 -28.61 45.25
CA ASP A 46 -30.38 -28.68 43.79
C ASP A 46 -30.33 -27.29 43.14
N LEU A 47 -30.99 -26.29 43.74
CA LEU A 47 -30.91 -24.90 43.30
C LEU A 47 -29.50 -24.34 43.48
N ASP A 48 -28.84 -24.61 44.62
CA ASP A 48 -27.45 -24.19 44.86
C ASP A 48 -26.50 -24.82 43.84
N LYS A 49 -26.70 -26.11 43.51
CA LYS A 49 -25.94 -26.78 42.43
C LYS A 49 -26.19 -26.11 41.07
N GLN A 50 -27.44 -25.79 40.73
CA GLN A 50 -27.76 -25.09 39.48
C GLN A 50 -27.15 -23.70 39.42
N VAL A 51 -27.18 -22.94 40.51
CA VAL A 51 -26.54 -21.62 40.60
C VAL A 51 -25.03 -21.74 40.43
N ALA A 52 -24.40 -22.70 41.10
CA ALA A 52 -22.96 -22.95 40.96
C ALA A 52 -22.60 -23.35 39.52
N LEU A 53 -23.39 -24.22 38.88
CA LEU A 53 -23.23 -24.61 37.47
C LEU A 53 -23.40 -23.42 36.53
N LEU A 54 -24.43 -22.58 36.72
CA LEU A 54 -24.64 -21.39 35.88
C LEU A 54 -23.53 -20.35 36.06
N GLN A 55 -22.96 -20.22 37.25
CA GLN A 55 -21.86 -19.28 37.50
C GLN A 55 -20.53 -19.77 36.91
N THR A 56 -20.21 -21.05 37.10
CA THR A 56 -18.88 -21.62 36.81
C THR A 56 -18.81 -22.42 35.50
N GLY A 57 -19.95 -22.77 34.92
CA GLY A 57 -20.05 -23.63 33.74
C GLY A 57 -19.97 -25.11 34.06
N GLN A 58 -20.36 -25.95 33.10
CA GLN A 58 -20.26 -27.40 33.21
C GLN A 58 -18.93 -27.89 32.65
N ARG A 59 -18.24 -28.77 33.39
CA ARG A 59 -17.01 -29.44 32.94
C ARG A 59 -17.25 -30.94 32.74
N ASN A 60 -16.58 -31.53 31.78
CA ASN A 60 -16.56 -32.99 31.61
C ASN A 60 -15.56 -33.66 32.57
N GLU A 61 -15.48 -34.99 32.53
CA GLU A 61 -14.55 -35.79 33.34
C GLU A 61 -13.08 -35.44 33.08
N ASP A 62 -12.76 -35.00 31.87
CA ASP A 62 -11.43 -34.54 31.46
C ASP A 62 -11.14 -33.08 31.89
N ASN A 63 -12.03 -32.48 32.69
CA ASN A 63 -11.94 -31.09 33.17
C ASN A 63 -12.00 -30.03 32.04
N GLU A 64 -12.46 -30.40 30.86
CA GLU A 64 -12.76 -29.50 29.75
C GLU A 64 -14.12 -28.85 29.93
N LEU A 65 -14.22 -27.56 29.59
CA LEU A 65 -15.45 -26.79 29.70
C LEU A 65 -16.42 -27.16 28.58
N VAL A 66 -17.51 -27.84 28.92
CA VAL A 66 -18.57 -28.24 27.98
C VAL A 66 -19.53 -27.08 27.74
N GLU A 67 -20.04 -26.47 28.81
CA GLU A 67 -20.92 -25.31 28.74
C GLU A 67 -20.32 -24.14 29.55
N PRO A 68 -20.13 -22.96 28.94
CA PRO A 68 -19.59 -21.81 29.64
C PRO A 68 -20.62 -21.22 30.61
N GLY A 69 -20.21 -21.01 31.86
CA GLY A 69 -21.00 -20.26 32.83
C GLY A 69 -20.96 -18.75 32.60
N LEU A 70 -21.76 -18.02 33.36
CA LEU A 70 -21.85 -16.56 33.34
C LEU A 70 -20.49 -15.87 33.49
N LEU A 71 -19.60 -16.39 34.35
CA LEU A 71 -18.26 -15.80 34.52
C LEU A 71 -17.39 -15.97 33.28
N GLN A 72 -17.44 -17.12 32.62
CA GLN A 72 -16.71 -17.36 31.38
C GLN A 72 -17.29 -16.55 30.22
N LEU A 73 -18.62 -16.44 30.16
CA LEU A 73 -19.29 -15.60 29.18
C LEU A 73 -18.96 -14.11 29.38
N SER A 74 -18.98 -13.63 30.62
CA SER A 74 -18.54 -12.26 30.95
C SER A 74 -17.10 -12.03 30.53
N LYS A 75 -16.17 -12.93 30.89
CA LYS A 75 -14.76 -12.81 30.46
C LYS A 75 -14.59 -12.85 28.95
N ARG A 76 -15.34 -13.71 28.24
CA ARG A 76 -15.33 -13.76 26.77
C ARG A 76 -15.91 -12.49 26.17
N LEU A 77 -16.95 -11.93 26.77
CA LEU A 77 -17.54 -10.66 26.37
C LEU A 77 -16.57 -9.52 26.62
N ASP A 78 -15.91 -9.45 27.78
CA ASP A 78 -14.90 -8.44 28.11
C ASP A 78 -13.71 -8.53 27.14
N ALA A 79 -13.25 -9.75 26.82
CA ALA A 79 -12.21 -9.96 25.82
C ALA A 79 -12.68 -9.54 24.42
N ALA A 80 -13.91 -9.87 24.05
CA ALA A 80 -14.49 -9.47 22.76
C ALA A 80 -14.65 -7.95 22.66
N LEU A 81 -15.14 -7.29 23.71
CA LEU A 81 -15.29 -5.84 23.80
C LEU A 81 -13.94 -5.14 23.79
N GLY A 82 -12.96 -5.66 24.55
CA GLY A 82 -11.59 -5.14 24.56
C GLY A 82 -10.92 -5.25 23.19
N SER A 83 -11.12 -6.36 22.47
CA SER A 83 -10.57 -6.55 21.12
C SER A 83 -11.26 -5.73 20.05
N ARG A 84 -12.54 -5.36 20.26
CA ARG A 84 -13.32 -4.56 19.32
C ARG A 84 -13.02 -3.07 19.45
N GLY A 85 -12.61 -2.66 20.66
CA GLY A 85 -12.43 -1.27 21.03
C GLY A 85 -13.73 -0.45 20.98
N ARG A 86 -13.60 0.87 21.12
CA ARG A 86 -14.68 1.85 21.01
C ARG A 86 -15.16 1.94 19.56
N VAL A 87 -16.46 1.77 19.37
CA VAL A 87 -17.12 1.94 18.07
C VAL A 87 -18.18 3.02 18.19
N PHE A 88 -18.06 4.04 17.36
CA PHE A 88 -19.02 5.13 17.25
C PHE A 88 -19.78 4.97 15.94
N PHE A 89 -21.10 4.91 16.04
CA PHE A 89 -22.02 4.82 14.90
C PHE A 89 -22.65 6.19 14.64
N ASN A 90 -23.27 6.34 13.47
CA ASN A 90 -23.99 7.55 13.09
C ASN A 90 -23.09 8.79 13.14
N VAL A 91 -21.83 8.64 12.76
CA VAL A 91 -20.88 9.75 12.68
C VAL A 91 -21.16 10.50 11.39
N ILE A 92 -21.42 11.80 11.48
CA ILE A 92 -21.82 12.61 10.32
C ILE A 92 -20.59 13.40 9.84
N PRO A 93 -20.07 13.13 8.64
CA PRO A 93 -19.07 14.00 8.04
C PRO A 93 -19.70 15.35 7.67
N ARG A 94 -18.99 16.44 7.97
CA ARG A 94 -19.46 17.82 7.73
C ARG A 94 -18.70 18.51 6.61
N SER A 95 -17.40 18.28 6.54
CA SER A 95 -16.55 18.86 5.51
C SER A 95 -15.26 18.07 5.36
N LEU A 96 -14.71 18.10 4.15
CA LEU A 96 -13.37 17.64 3.83
C LEU A 96 -12.57 18.85 3.31
N ASP A 97 -11.40 19.10 3.86
CA ASP A 97 -10.49 20.13 3.37
C ASP A 97 -9.57 19.60 2.25
N GLN A 98 -8.81 20.50 1.61
CA GLN A 98 -7.87 20.12 0.53
C GLN A 98 -6.66 19.30 1.01
N ASN A 99 -6.46 19.18 2.32
CA ASN A 99 -5.38 18.42 2.93
C ASN A 99 -5.88 17.05 3.42
N GLY A 100 -7.14 16.68 3.14
CA GLY A 100 -7.76 15.45 3.61
C GLY A 100 -8.25 15.52 5.06
N THR A 101 -8.20 16.67 5.72
CA THR A 101 -8.75 16.86 7.07
C THR A 101 -10.26 16.78 7.01
N VAL A 102 -10.84 15.90 7.81
CA VAL A 102 -12.29 15.71 7.90
C VAL A 102 -12.81 16.35 9.17
N ALA A 103 -13.87 17.15 9.04
CA ALA A 103 -14.69 17.56 10.18
C ALA A 103 -15.83 16.57 10.38
N LEU A 104 -15.91 15.96 11.55
CA LEU A 104 -16.97 15.02 11.93
C LEU A 104 -17.84 15.60 13.04
N GLU A 105 -19.12 15.23 13.05
CA GLU A 105 -20.06 15.52 14.13
C GLU A 105 -20.74 14.22 14.59
N MET A 106 -20.84 14.02 15.90
CA MET A 106 -21.54 12.87 16.48
C MET A 106 -22.26 13.23 17.78
N GLN A 107 -23.26 12.44 18.16
CA GLN A 107 -23.94 12.59 19.45
C GLN A 107 -23.11 12.02 20.60
N GLY A 108 -23.10 12.70 21.74
CA GLY A 108 -22.42 12.32 22.97
C GLY A 108 -21.15 13.14 23.24
N ALA A 109 -21.29 14.25 23.96
CA ALA A 109 -20.14 15.06 24.37
C ALA A 109 -19.18 14.33 25.34
N GLU A 110 -19.60 13.20 25.92
CA GLU A 110 -18.90 12.49 27.00
C GLU A 110 -17.96 11.37 26.52
N HIS A 111 -17.73 11.22 25.20
CA HIS A 111 -16.96 10.10 24.64
C HIS A 111 -15.47 10.05 25.01
N ASN A 112 -14.97 11.07 25.73
CA ASN A 112 -13.57 11.18 26.20
C ASN A 112 -12.54 10.94 25.08
N ILE A 113 -12.83 11.48 23.89
CA ILE A 113 -11.93 11.46 22.74
C ILE A 113 -10.92 12.60 22.92
N LYS A 114 -9.63 12.27 22.78
CA LYS A 114 -8.53 13.23 22.99
C LYS A 114 -7.83 13.56 21.69
N THR A 115 -7.26 14.77 21.62
CA THR A 115 -6.30 15.11 20.56
C THR A 115 -5.14 14.11 20.58
N GLY A 116 -4.77 13.59 19.42
CA GLY A 116 -3.78 12.53 19.25
C GLY A 116 -4.34 11.10 19.24
N ASP A 117 -5.63 10.90 19.60
CA ASP A 117 -6.27 9.60 19.41
C ASP A 117 -6.35 9.29 17.91
N THR A 118 -6.03 8.05 17.52
CA THR A 118 -6.19 7.56 16.14
C THR A 118 -7.49 6.77 16.01
N PHE A 119 -8.23 7.01 14.93
CA PHE A 119 -9.43 6.29 14.57
C PHE A 119 -9.43 5.83 13.12
N TYR A 120 -10.10 4.72 12.88
CA TYR A 120 -10.35 4.12 11.58
C TYR A 120 -11.77 4.45 11.15
N LEU A 121 -11.91 5.07 9.98
CA LEU A 121 -13.20 5.52 9.45
C LEU A 121 -13.71 4.56 8.38
N PHE A 122 -15.01 4.26 8.43
CA PHE A 122 -15.71 3.37 7.51
C PHE A 122 -17.05 3.98 7.12
N ASP A 123 -17.54 3.63 5.94
CA ASP A 123 -18.95 3.81 5.59
C ASP A 123 -19.82 2.92 6.51
N GLN A 124 -20.96 3.43 6.96
CA GLN A 124 -21.93 2.65 7.72
C GLN A 124 -22.70 1.65 6.84
N LYS A 125 -22.73 1.86 5.51
CA LYS A 125 -23.26 0.89 4.57
C LYS A 125 -22.54 -0.45 4.74
N PRO A 126 -23.26 -1.58 4.73
CA PRO A 126 -22.62 -2.88 4.67
C PRO A 126 -21.68 -2.98 3.48
N PHE A 127 -20.58 -3.71 3.64
CA PHE A 127 -19.58 -3.90 2.58
C PHE A 127 -20.20 -4.42 1.27
N TYR A 128 -21.25 -5.26 1.33
CA TYR A 128 -21.94 -5.78 0.14
C TYR A 128 -22.85 -4.78 -0.57
N GLU A 129 -23.17 -3.66 0.07
CA GLU A 129 -23.86 -2.50 -0.52
C GLU A 129 -22.86 -1.45 -1.01
N GLY A 130 -21.57 -1.78 -1.01
CA GLY A 130 -20.50 -0.88 -1.44
C GLY A 130 -19.93 -0.01 -0.32
N GLY A 131 -20.16 -0.35 0.95
CA GLY A 131 -19.50 0.32 2.07
C GLY A 131 -17.97 0.16 2.01
N GLN A 132 -17.24 1.23 2.33
CA GLN A 132 -15.80 1.31 2.15
C GLN A 132 -15.07 1.66 3.45
N TYR A 133 -13.78 1.32 3.49
CA TYR A 133 -12.85 1.81 4.50
C TYR A 133 -12.18 3.08 3.97
N PHE A 134 -12.25 4.18 4.71
CA PHE A 134 -11.71 5.47 4.29
C PHE A 134 -10.25 5.66 4.69
N GLY A 135 -9.82 5.10 5.82
CA GLY A 135 -8.44 5.25 6.30
C GLY A 135 -8.33 5.39 7.81
N ALA A 136 -7.09 5.58 8.26
CA ALA A 136 -6.75 5.93 9.63
C ALA A 136 -6.58 7.45 9.74
N PHE A 137 -7.11 8.05 10.80
CA PHE A 137 -7.11 9.47 11.03
C PHE A 137 -6.78 9.79 12.49
N GLU A 138 -5.95 10.79 12.71
CA GLU A 138 -5.61 11.31 14.03
C GLU A 138 -6.49 12.51 14.38
N VAL A 139 -7.03 12.53 15.59
CA VAL A 139 -7.82 13.66 16.08
C VAL A 139 -6.91 14.86 16.32
N THR A 140 -7.06 15.91 15.52
CA THR A 140 -6.35 17.17 15.70
C THR A 140 -7.08 18.09 16.67
N GLN A 141 -8.42 18.09 16.64
CA GLN A 141 -9.24 18.87 17.57
C GLN A 141 -10.48 18.08 18.00
N ALA A 142 -10.82 18.15 19.29
CA ALA A 142 -12.05 17.61 19.86
C ALA A 142 -12.78 18.71 20.63
N ASN A 143 -13.91 19.17 20.08
CA ASN A 143 -14.70 20.26 20.61
C ASN A 143 -16.05 19.72 21.09
N PRO A 144 -16.19 19.32 22.37
CA PRO A 144 -17.48 18.97 22.92
C PRO A 144 -18.37 20.21 23.00
N SER A 145 -19.64 20.07 22.61
CA SER A 145 -20.68 21.08 22.78
C SER A 145 -21.69 20.55 23.81
N PRO A 146 -21.50 20.83 25.12
CA PRO A 146 -22.34 20.28 26.19
C PRO A 146 -23.81 20.66 26.02
N ASP A 147 -24.07 21.90 25.59
CA ASP A 147 -25.42 22.44 25.45
C ASP A 147 -26.24 21.75 24.35
N GLN A 148 -25.58 21.12 23.39
CA GLN A 148 -26.21 20.40 22.27
C GLN A 148 -26.07 18.88 22.40
N GLY A 149 -25.30 18.40 23.38
CA GLY A 149 -24.93 16.99 23.48
C GLY A 149 -24.16 16.47 22.25
N LEU A 150 -23.50 17.36 21.50
CA LEU A 150 -22.76 17.02 20.28
C LEU A 150 -21.26 17.08 20.53
N LEU A 151 -20.52 16.25 19.82
CA LEU A 151 -19.06 16.28 19.75
C LEU A 151 -18.65 16.57 18.32
N ARG A 152 -17.89 17.66 18.13
CA ARG A 152 -17.28 18.00 16.84
C ARG A 152 -15.81 17.63 16.87
N LEU A 153 -15.38 16.86 15.88
CA LEU A 153 -14.01 16.42 15.73
C LEU A 153 -13.43 17.01 14.44
N GLN A 154 -12.16 17.39 14.48
CA GLN A 154 -11.34 17.53 13.29
C GLN A 154 -10.31 16.42 13.30
N LEU A 155 -10.22 15.67 12.21
CA LEU A 155 -9.26 14.60 12.08
C LEU A 155 -8.41 14.80 10.82
N SER A 156 -7.11 14.58 10.95
CA SER A 156 -6.18 14.59 9.83
C SER A 156 -5.81 13.15 9.47
N PRO A 157 -5.63 12.80 8.18
CA PRO A 157 -5.19 11.46 7.81
C PRO A 157 -3.87 11.12 8.50
N VAL A 158 -3.77 9.92 9.08
CA VAL A 158 -2.49 9.38 9.54
C VAL A 158 -1.72 8.95 8.31
N SER A 159 -1.11 9.92 7.64
CA SER A 159 -0.07 9.62 6.67
C SER A 159 1.20 9.36 7.48
N LEU A 160 1.93 8.28 7.16
CA LEU A 160 3.28 8.05 7.68
C LEU A 160 4.30 9.08 7.14
N GLY A 161 3.88 10.31 6.83
CA GLY A 161 4.72 11.37 6.32
C GLY A 161 5.18 11.12 4.89
N ILE A 162 4.37 10.48 4.05
CA ILE A 162 4.70 10.21 2.65
C ILE A 162 4.02 11.27 1.76
N PRO A 163 4.70 12.36 1.39
CA PRO A 163 4.20 13.27 0.36
C PRO A 163 4.30 12.58 -1.01
N GLN A 164 3.16 12.35 -1.67
CA GLN A 164 3.13 11.86 -3.05
C GLN A 164 2.92 12.99 -4.06
N LEU A 165 3.58 12.86 -5.22
CA LEU A 165 3.61 13.83 -6.30
C LEU A 165 2.63 13.45 -7.42
N GLN A 166 1.66 14.31 -7.74
CA GLN A 166 0.99 14.30 -9.05
C GLN A 166 1.64 15.28 -10.02
N PHE A 167 1.75 14.86 -11.28
CA PHE A 167 2.08 15.74 -12.39
C PHE A 167 0.82 16.49 -12.84
N VAL A 168 0.86 17.82 -12.75
CA VAL A 168 -0.06 18.66 -13.52
C VAL A 168 0.69 19.04 -14.79
N GLU A 169 0.31 18.46 -15.93
CA GLU A 169 0.82 18.92 -17.22
C GLU A 169 0.45 20.39 -17.38
N GLY A 170 1.46 21.25 -17.53
CA GLY A 170 1.25 22.66 -17.75
C GLY A 170 0.61 22.86 -19.12
N ASN A 171 -0.45 23.66 -19.21
CA ASN A 171 -1.02 24.12 -20.47
C ASN A 171 -0.05 25.11 -21.16
N GLY A 172 1.07 24.62 -21.69
CA GLY A 172 1.88 25.20 -22.77
C GLY A 172 2.48 26.60 -22.64
N GLN A 173 2.32 27.33 -21.53
CA GLN A 173 2.77 28.74 -21.42
C GLN A 173 3.64 29.09 -20.21
N SER A 174 4.00 28.12 -19.37
CA SER A 174 5.07 28.27 -18.38
C SER A 174 5.76 26.93 -18.18
N PRO A 175 7.08 26.90 -17.93
CA PRO A 175 7.78 25.65 -17.64
C PRO A 175 7.03 24.92 -16.52
N ASP A 176 6.69 23.66 -16.79
CA ASP A 176 5.85 22.77 -15.99
C ASP A 176 6.11 22.97 -14.49
N GLN A 177 5.26 23.77 -13.83
CA GLN A 177 5.23 23.80 -12.38
C GLN A 177 4.55 22.52 -11.94
N VAL A 178 5.36 21.53 -11.57
CA VAL A 178 4.91 20.32 -10.88
C VAL A 178 4.24 20.76 -9.58
N ARG A 179 2.92 20.92 -9.61
CA ARG A 179 2.12 21.15 -8.40
C ARG A 179 1.81 19.80 -7.78
N ILE A 180 2.47 19.58 -6.65
CA ILE A 180 2.35 18.41 -5.81
C ILE A 180 0.94 18.36 -5.21
N ARG A 181 0.10 17.42 -5.64
CA ARG A 181 -1.12 17.01 -4.92
C ARG A 181 -1.07 15.51 -4.66
N ASP A 182 -1.54 15.11 -3.48
CA ASP A 182 -1.52 13.73 -3.02
C ASP A 182 -2.68 12.94 -3.66
N SER A 183 -2.34 11.90 -4.44
CA SER A 183 -3.31 11.08 -5.17
C SER A 183 -4.15 10.18 -4.26
N ARG A 184 -3.66 9.89 -3.04
CA ARG A 184 -4.45 9.21 -2.02
C ARG A 184 -5.49 10.15 -1.48
N THR A 185 -5.16 11.44 -1.25
CA THR A 185 -6.19 12.46 -1.02
C THR A 185 -7.14 12.48 -2.20
N VAL A 186 -6.74 12.52 -3.47
CA VAL A 186 -7.72 12.60 -4.57
C VAL A 186 -8.72 11.41 -4.63
N ALA A 187 -8.27 10.16 -4.52
CA ALA A 187 -9.19 9.00 -4.55
C ALA A 187 -10.02 8.88 -3.25
N MET A 188 -9.40 9.19 -2.11
CA MET A 188 -10.07 9.25 -0.83
C MET A 188 -11.06 10.41 -0.79
N ASP A 189 -10.74 11.54 -1.41
CA ASP A 189 -11.56 12.73 -1.57
C ASP A 189 -12.75 12.43 -2.46
N GLU A 190 -12.59 11.71 -3.58
CA GLU A 190 -13.73 11.29 -4.41
C GLU A 190 -14.66 10.37 -3.62
N SER A 191 -14.12 9.35 -2.93
CA SER A 191 -14.93 8.43 -2.12
C SER A 191 -15.61 9.13 -0.94
N ILE A 192 -14.87 9.96 -0.20
CA ILE A 192 -15.35 10.73 0.95
C ILE A 192 -16.37 11.75 0.48
N ASN A 193 -16.05 12.59 -0.51
CA ASN A 193 -16.96 13.62 -1.03
C ASN A 193 -18.26 13.01 -1.55
N SER A 194 -18.22 11.83 -2.19
CA SER A 194 -19.44 11.13 -2.60
C SER A 194 -20.30 10.64 -1.43
N SER A 195 -19.69 10.48 -0.25
CA SER A 195 -20.36 9.99 0.97
C SER A 195 -20.78 11.08 1.95
N ILE A 196 -20.25 12.31 1.84
CA ILE A 196 -20.51 13.40 2.81
C ILE A 196 -22.00 13.74 2.89
N ASP A 197 -22.70 13.76 1.76
CA ASP A 197 -24.07 14.30 1.69
C ASP A 197 -25.15 13.27 2.10
N GLU A 198 -24.86 11.97 2.11
CA GLU A 198 -25.88 10.93 2.27
C GLU A 198 -25.51 9.79 3.23
N ALA A 199 -24.27 9.70 3.71
CA ALA A 199 -23.81 8.55 4.47
C ALA A 199 -23.48 8.90 5.93
N TYR A 200 -24.01 8.09 6.83
CA TYR A 200 -23.43 7.97 8.16
C TYR A 200 -22.15 7.15 8.10
N TRP A 201 -21.19 7.49 8.93
CA TRP A 201 -19.92 6.77 9.07
C TRP A 201 -19.85 6.01 10.38
N ILE A 202 -18.98 5.00 10.40
CA ILE A 202 -18.56 4.28 11.59
C ILE A 202 -17.12 4.68 11.89
N MET A 203 -16.87 5.09 13.12
CA MET A 203 -15.53 5.40 13.63
C MET A 203 -15.12 4.34 14.65
N ARG A 204 -13.92 3.78 14.51
CA ARG A 204 -13.39 2.74 15.42
C ARG A 204 -12.00 3.13 15.92
N ASP A 205 -11.69 2.87 17.19
CA ASP A 205 -10.34 3.06 17.71
C ASP A 205 -9.38 1.93 17.30
N VAL A 206 -9.90 0.72 17.07
CA VAL A 206 -9.14 -0.46 16.67
C VAL A 206 -9.72 -1.02 15.37
N LEU A 207 -8.83 -1.42 14.45
CA LEU A 207 -9.25 -2.15 13.26
C LEU A 207 -9.92 -3.47 13.66
N PRO A 208 -11.10 -3.79 13.10
CA PRO A 208 -11.76 -5.03 13.43
C PRO A 208 -10.85 -6.21 13.09
N PRO A 209 -10.56 -7.11 14.04
CA PRO A 209 -9.75 -8.28 13.74
C PRO A 209 -10.48 -9.18 12.74
N ASP A 210 -9.72 -9.92 11.95
CA ASP A 210 -10.30 -10.95 11.11
C ASP A 210 -10.81 -12.11 11.97
N LEU A 211 -12.07 -12.51 11.78
CA LEU A 211 -12.73 -13.54 12.57
C LEU A 211 -13.28 -14.63 11.66
N TYR A 212 -13.21 -15.88 12.10
CA TYR A 212 -13.73 -17.02 11.32
C TYR A 212 -15.19 -16.86 10.90
N GLY A 213 -16.02 -16.19 11.71
CA GLY A 213 -17.43 -15.91 11.44
C GLY A 213 -17.73 -14.55 10.78
N ALA A 214 -16.72 -13.79 10.34
CA ALA A 214 -16.92 -12.43 9.83
C ALA A 214 -17.90 -12.34 8.63
N PHE A 215 -18.05 -13.42 7.87
CA PHE A 215 -18.90 -13.50 6.67
C PHE A 215 -19.93 -14.63 6.76
N GLU A 216 -20.21 -15.11 7.98
CA GLU A 216 -21.20 -16.17 8.18
C GLU A 216 -22.60 -15.69 7.76
N GLY A 217 -23.30 -16.50 6.96
CA GLY A 217 -24.62 -16.18 6.45
C GLY A 217 -24.66 -15.38 5.14
N LEU A 218 -23.52 -14.91 4.62
CA LEU A 218 -23.48 -14.28 3.30
C LEU A 218 -23.61 -15.33 2.17
N PRO A 219 -24.32 -15.03 1.07
CA PRO A 219 -24.37 -15.90 -0.11
C PRO A 219 -22.99 -16.13 -0.73
N GLU A 220 -22.73 -17.34 -1.23
CA GLU A 220 -21.46 -17.72 -1.86
C GLU A 220 -21.13 -16.87 -3.09
N GLU A 221 -22.15 -16.50 -3.88
CA GLU A 221 -22.00 -15.58 -5.02
C GLU A 221 -21.47 -14.21 -4.56
N THR A 222 -21.97 -13.70 -3.43
CA THR A 222 -21.53 -12.42 -2.85
C THR A 222 -20.06 -12.48 -2.45
N ILE A 223 -19.63 -13.56 -1.78
CA ILE A 223 -18.23 -13.77 -1.39
C ILE A 223 -17.32 -13.86 -2.63
N THR A 224 -17.74 -14.62 -3.65
CA THR A 224 -16.94 -14.83 -4.87
C THR A 224 -16.80 -13.55 -5.71
N ARG A 225 -17.83 -12.71 -5.74
CA ARG A 225 -17.80 -11.42 -6.43
C ARG A 225 -16.92 -10.39 -5.72
N GLN A 226 -16.84 -10.46 -4.39
CA GLN A 226 -16.20 -9.45 -3.57
C GLN A 226 -14.71 -9.68 -3.34
N PHE A 227 -14.29 -10.94 -3.29
CA PHE A 227 -12.92 -11.30 -2.95
C PHE A 227 -12.20 -11.90 -4.17
N PRO A 228 -10.86 -11.76 -4.24
CA PRO A 228 -10.06 -12.53 -5.19
C PRO A 228 -10.38 -14.03 -5.09
N PRO A 229 -10.35 -14.79 -6.20
CA PRO A 229 -10.78 -16.20 -6.21
C PRO A 229 -10.14 -17.06 -5.12
N GLU A 230 -8.82 -16.91 -4.91
CA GLU A 230 -8.07 -17.63 -3.88
C GLU A 230 -8.53 -17.31 -2.45
N VAL A 231 -8.94 -16.07 -2.22
CA VAL A 231 -9.43 -15.60 -0.92
C VAL A 231 -10.87 -16.03 -0.70
N ALA A 232 -11.71 -15.93 -1.73
CA ALA A 232 -13.09 -16.40 -1.71
C ALA A 232 -13.15 -17.90 -1.38
N GLU A 233 -12.31 -18.72 -2.03
CA GLU A 233 -12.22 -20.15 -1.74
C GLU A 233 -11.90 -20.43 -0.27
N GLN A 234 -10.96 -19.69 0.32
CA GLN A 234 -10.61 -19.85 1.74
C GLN A 234 -11.79 -19.55 2.67
N TYR A 235 -12.60 -18.53 2.38
CA TYR A 235 -13.80 -18.22 3.13
C TYR A 235 -14.87 -19.30 2.96
N LEU A 236 -15.11 -19.75 1.73
CA LEU A 236 -16.13 -20.75 1.41
C LEU A 236 -15.78 -22.14 1.99
N ARG A 237 -14.50 -22.43 2.20
CA ARG A 237 -14.02 -23.69 2.79
C ARG A 237 -13.92 -23.65 4.30
N GLN A 238 -14.05 -22.49 4.93
CA GLN A 238 -13.96 -22.35 6.38
C GLN A 238 -14.95 -23.31 7.10
N GLY A 239 -14.41 -24.16 7.98
CA GLY A 239 -15.20 -25.13 8.75
C GLY A 239 -15.70 -26.36 7.98
N LYS A 240 -15.46 -26.44 6.66
CA LYS A 240 -15.76 -27.61 5.83
C LYS A 240 -14.71 -28.72 6.03
N PRO A 241 -15.00 -29.98 5.65
CA PRO A 241 -14.01 -31.05 5.71
C PRO A 241 -12.72 -30.67 4.97
N ALA A 242 -11.58 -30.95 5.61
CA ALA A 242 -10.27 -30.68 5.01
C ALA A 242 -10.00 -31.64 3.84
N LEU A 243 -9.29 -31.13 2.83
CA LEU A 243 -8.80 -31.91 1.71
C LEU A 243 -7.41 -32.48 2.03
N PRO A 244 -7.00 -33.61 1.43
CA PRO A 244 -5.66 -34.17 1.63
C PRO A 244 -4.51 -33.24 1.23
N SER A 245 -4.78 -32.27 0.35
CA SER A 245 -3.82 -31.26 -0.11
C SER A 245 -3.71 -30.04 0.81
N ASP A 246 -4.56 -29.92 1.84
CA ASP A 246 -4.51 -28.76 2.72
C ASP A 246 -3.26 -28.80 3.64
N PRO A 247 -2.65 -27.65 3.93
CA PRO A 247 -1.58 -27.58 4.92
C PRO A 247 -2.05 -28.10 6.28
N GLN A 248 -1.28 -28.98 6.93
CA GLN A 248 -1.64 -29.53 8.25
C GLN A 248 -1.84 -28.44 9.32
N THR A 249 -1.16 -27.30 9.17
CA THR A 249 -1.34 -26.12 10.03
C THR A 249 -2.73 -25.48 9.93
N ARG A 250 -3.49 -25.81 8.87
CA ARG A 250 -4.85 -25.32 8.60
C ARG A 250 -5.92 -26.38 8.86
N VAL A 251 -5.56 -27.57 9.34
CA VAL A 251 -6.51 -28.65 9.60
C VAL A 251 -6.62 -28.85 11.10
N LYS A 252 -7.84 -28.68 11.64
CA LYS A 252 -8.14 -28.96 13.06
C LYS A 252 -9.37 -29.84 13.14
N ASN A 253 -9.26 -30.98 13.80
CA ASN A 253 -10.32 -31.97 13.94
C ASN A 253 -10.94 -32.37 12.57
N GLY A 254 -10.10 -32.55 11.55
CA GLY A 254 -10.52 -32.92 10.19
C GLY A 254 -11.24 -31.82 9.39
N LYS A 255 -11.31 -30.59 9.92
CA LYS A 255 -11.92 -29.44 9.25
C LYS A 255 -10.86 -28.42 8.84
N TYR A 256 -11.12 -27.73 7.74
CA TYR A 256 -10.27 -26.65 7.24
C TYR A 256 -10.53 -25.34 8.01
N PHE A 257 -9.46 -24.69 8.42
CA PHE A 257 -9.45 -23.36 9.05
C PHE A 257 -8.56 -22.45 8.21
N ARG A 258 -9.17 -21.39 7.66
CA ARG A 258 -8.45 -20.36 6.92
C ARG A 258 -7.48 -19.61 7.85
N PRO A 259 -6.36 -19.07 7.33
CA PRO A 259 -5.56 -18.15 8.13
C PRO A 259 -6.38 -16.90 8.45
N LEU A 260 -6.31 -16.46 9.71
CA LEU A 260 -6.82 -15.16 10.12
C LEU A 260 -5.82 -14.08 9.70
N ARG A 261 -6.33 -12.96 9.19
CA ARG A 261 -5.51 -11.83 8.77
C ARG A 261 -5.44 -10.77 9.86
N ASP A 262 -4.24 -10.24 10.06
CA ASP A 262 -4.05 -9.02 10.82
C ASP A 262 -4.10 -7.84 9.84
N TYR A 263 -5.26 -7.20 9.74
CA TYR A 263 -5.46 -6.07 8.84
C TYR A 263 -4.60 -4.86 9.22
N GLN A 264 -4.27 -4.71 10.51
CA GLN A 264 -3.42 -3.62 10.96
C GLN A 264 -1.99 -3.81 10.45
N ALA A 265 -1.43 -5.01 10.64
CA ALA A 265 -0.13 -5.36 10.08
C ALA A 265 -0.11 -5.22 8.55
N GLY A 266 -1.14 -5.73 7.87
CA GLY A 266 -1.25 -5.64 6.41
C GLY A 266 -1.32 -4.20 5.89
N ILE A 267 -2.06 -3.31 6.55
CA ILE A 267 -2.11 -1.89 6.19
C ILE A 267 -0.74 -1.23 6.41
N VAL A 268 -0.08 -1.50 7.53
CA VAL A 268 1.27 -0.97 7.81
C VAL A 268 2.28 -1.41 6.76
N ASP A 269 2.25 -2.68 6.34
CA ASP A 269 3.14 -3.21 5.30
C ASP A 269 2.87 -2.54 3.94
N ILE A 270 1.59 -2.40 3.54
CA ILE A 270 1.21 -1.70 2.30
C ILE A 270 1.68 -0.24 2.34
N GLU A 271 1.52 0.43 3.49
CA GLU A 271 1.94 1.83 3.64
C GLU A 271 3.46 1.97 3.59
N ARG A 272 4.20 1.01 4.14
CA ARG A 272 5.65 0.95 4.01
C ARG A 272 6.09 0.74 2.56
N ASP A 273 5.47 -0.19 1.84
CA ASP A 273 5.78 -0.45 0.43
C ASP A 273 5.47 0.79 -0.44
N LEU A 274 4.36 1.47 -0.13
CA LEU A 274 4.00 2.72 -0.78
C LEU A 274 5.03 3.83 -0.52
N ALA A 275 5.55 3.95 0.71
CA ALA A 275 6.66 4.87 1.04
C ALA A 275 7.87 4.62 0.14
N LEU A 276 8.32 3.36 0.06
CA LEU A 276 9.48 2.99 -0.75
C LEU A 276 9.28 3.29 -2.23
N LEU A 277 8.09 2.98 -2.76
CA LEU A 277 7.75 3.25 -4.15
C LEU A 277 7.71 4.76 -4.45
N THR A 278 7.25 5.56 -3.49
CA THR A 278 7.25 7.03 -3.58
C THR A 278 8.66 7.58 -3.65
N ASP A 279 9.54 7.12 -2.76
CA ASP A 279 10.94 7.54 -2.71
C ASP A 279 11.67 7.19 -4.02
N GLU A 280 11.46 5.98 -4.54
CA GLU A 280 12.03 5.55 -5.82
C GLU A 280 11.52 6.41 -6.98
N PHE A 281 10.21 6.66 -7.01
CA PHE A 281 9.61 7.52 -8.02
C PHE A 281 10.18 8.94 -7.96
N ASN A 282 10.28 9.53 -6.76
CA ASN A 282 10.87 10.86 -6.56
C ASN A 282 12.32 10.93 -7.05
N ALA A 283 13.12 9.89 -6.76
CA ALA A 283 14.48 9.79 -7.26
C ALA A 283 14.53 9.76 -8.80
N ARG A 284 13.66 8.97 -9.45
CA ARG A 284 13.56 8.91 -10.92
C ARG A 284 13.13 10.23 -11.55
N VAL A 285 12.23 10.97 -10.90
CA VAL A 285 11.80 12.31 -11.36
C VAL A 285 12.96 13.31 -11.27
N ALA A 286 13.72 13.28 -10.18
CA ALA A 286 14.93 14.10 -10.05
C ALA A 286 15.96 13.76 -11.14
N ASP A 287 16.21 12.47 -11.39
CA ASP A 287 17.10 12.01 -12.46
C ASP A 287 16.63 12.48 -13.84
N LEU A 288 15.35 12.34 -14.14
CA LEU A 288 14.76 12.81 -15.39
C LEU A 288 14.93 14.33 -15.55
N THR A 289 14.77 15.08 -14.47
CA THR A 289 14.95 16.53 -14.46
C THR A 289 16.39 16.89 -14.78
N VAL A 290 17.37 16.21 -14.17
CA VAL A 290 18.81 16.39 -14.45
C VAL A 290 19.15 16.03 -15.89
N GLN A 291 18.57 14.96 -16.44
CA GLN A 291 18.78 14.60 -17.85
C GLN A 291 18.22 15.67 -18.78
N LYS A 292 16.99 16.15 -18.52
CA LYS A 292 16.36 17.20 -19.32
C LYS A 292 17.11 18.53 -19.29
N THR A 293 17.79 18.88 -18.20
CA THR A 293 18.60 20.10 -18.13
C THR A 293 19.97 19.94 -18.78
N ARG A 294 20.60 18.76 -18.65
CA ARG A 294 21.92 18.50 -19.25
C ARG A 294 21.89 18.27 -20.76
N LEU A 295 20.82 17.67 -21.29
CA LEU A 295 20.71 17.34 -22.72
C LEU A 295 20.80 18.59 -23.63
N PRO A 296 20.08 19.70 -23.37
CA PRO A 296 20.17 20.91 -24.17
C PRO A 296 21.54 21.58 -24.07
N GLU A 297 22.14 21.61 -22.88
CA GLU A 297 23.45 22.23 -22.66
C GLU A 297 24.58 21.48 -23.38
N GLY A 298 24.59 20.15 -23.28
CA GLY A 298 25.55 19.32 -24.01
C GLY A 298 25.34 19.39 -25.53
N TYR A 299 24.08 19.37 -25.97
CA TYR A 299 23.77 19.41 -27.40
C TYR A 299 24.11 20.75 -28.07
N GLU A 300 23.82 21.89 -27.43
CA GLU A 300 24.19 23.20 -28.01
C GLU A 300 25.70 23.44 -27.95
N ALA A 301 26.40 22.99 -26.90
CA ALA A 301 27.87 23.06 -26.84
C ALA A 301 28.52 22.22 -27.96
N ASP A 302 28.07 20.97 -28.16
CA ASP A 302 28.58 20.10 -29.23
C ASP A 302 28.33 20.70 -30.62
N LYS A 303 27.20 21.41 -30.79
CA LYS A 303 26.83 22.07 -32.04
C LYS A 303 27.66 23.32 -32.32
N GLU A 304 27.98 24.11 -31.29
CA GLU A 304 28.91 25.24 -31.41
C GLU A 304 30.32 24.76 -31.77
N ASP A 305 30.82 23.71 -31.10
CA ASP A 305 32.11 23.10 -31.40
C ASP A 305 32.16 22.54 -32.83
N ALA A 306 31.10 21.85 -33.28
CA ALA A 306 31.00 21.36 -34.65
C ALA A 306 30.96 22.49 -35.68
N ALA A 307 30.24 23.58 -35.40
CA ALA A 307 30.19 24.75 -36.27
C ALA A 307 31.56 25.42 -36.40
N GLN A 308 32.31 25.53 -35.29
CA GLN A 308 33.67 26.06 -35.30
C GLN A 308 34.63 25.15 -36.10
N GLN A 309 34.55 23.83 -35.93
CA GLN A 309 35.35 22.88 -36.72
C GLN A 309 35.08 22.97 -38.22
N ILE A 310 33.81 23.12 -38.62
CA ILE A 310 33.44 23.32 -40.02
C ILE A 310 34.05 24.62 -40.56
N ALA A 311 33.97 25.72 -39.80
CA ALA A 311 34.55 26.99 -40.20
C ALA A 311 36.08 26.92 -40.36
N ASP A 312 36.77 26.26 -39.44
CA ASP A 312 38.23 26.06 -39.49
C ASP A 312 38.65 25.20 -40.70
N LEU A 313 37.87 24.15 -41.00
CA LEU A 313 38.10 23.28 -42.17
C LEU A 313 37.85 24.02 -43.49
N ASP A 314 36.80 24.85 -43.57
CA ASP A 314 36.53 25.67 -44.76
C ASP A 314 37.66 26.67 -45.02
N GLN A 315 38.17 27.32 -43.95
CA GLN A 315 39.31 28.21 -44.06
C GLN A 315 40.58 27.47 -44.50
N ALA A 316 40.84 26.28 -43.94
CA ALA A 316 41.97 25.44 -44.34
C ALA A 316 41.87 24.99 -45.81
N LEU A 317 40.67 24.64 -46.29
CA LEU A 317 40.41 24.31 -47.69
C LEU A 317 40.65 25.50 -48.62
N GLU A 318 40.22 26.69 -48.24
CA GLU A 318 40.47 27.90 -49.03
C GLU A 318 41.97 28.22 -49.13
N ASN A 319 42.69 28.13 -48.01
CA ASN A 319 44.14 28.31 -47.98
C ASN A 319 44.85 27.24 -48.82
N GLY A 320 44.41 25.97 -48.74
CA GLY A 320 44.92 24.89 -49.57
C GLY A 320 44.71 25.14 -51.06
N ARG A 321 43.54 25.63 -51.47
CA ARG A 321 43.26 26.01 -52.87
C ARG A 321 44.16 27.15 -53.35
N LYS A 322 44.37 28.18 -52.52
CA LYS A 322 45.30 29.29 -52.83
C LYS A 322 46.73 28.79 -53.00
N ALA A 323 47.20 27.93 -52.10
CA ALA A 323 48.52 27.33 -52.19
C ALA A 323 48.69 26.47 -53.45
N GLN A 324 47.69 25.63 -53.77
CA GLN A 324 47.68 24.83 -54.99
C GLN A 324 47.74 25.70 -56.24
N ALA A 325 46.94 26.77 -56.32
CA ALA A 325 46.96 27.70 -57.44
C ALA A 325 48.33 28.39 -57.59
N ALA A 326 48.94 28.81 -56.48
CA ALA A 326 50.28 29.40 -56.49
C ALA A 326 51.35 28.42 -56.97
N VAL A 327 51.30 27.16 -56.52
CA VAL A 327 52.20 26.09 -56.99
C VAL A 327 52.01 25.84 -58.49
N GLN A 328 50.77 25.85 -58.98
CA GLN A 328 50.48 25.62 -60.39
C GLN A 328 51.05 26.73 -61.28
N VAL A 329 50.90 28.00 -60.86
CA VAL A 329 51.52 29.15 -61.54
C VAL A 329 53.05 29.02 -61.55
N GLN A 330 53.66 28.63 -60.42
CA GLN A 330 55.10 28.45 -60.35
C GLN A 330 55.57 27.29 -61.24
N LEU A 331 54.80 26.21 -61.34
CA LEU A 331 55.11 25.06 -62.18
C LEU A 331 55.04 25.43 -63.66
N GLU A 332 54.04 26.20 -64.08
CA GLU A 332 53.95 26.74 -65.44
C GLU A 332 55.15 27.65 -65.77
N LYS A 333 55.56 28.50 -64.83
CA LYS A 333 56.74 29.36 -64.99
C LYS A 333 58.02 28.54 -65.16
N VAL A 334 58.24 27.53 -64.30
CA VAL A 334 59.41 26.64 -64.39
C VAL A 334 59.40 25.85 -65.69
N ARG A 335 58.24 25.42 -66.19
CA ARG A 335 58.13 24.77 -67.50
C ARG A 335 58.53 25.70 -68.65
N ALA A 336 58.05 26.95 -68.62
CA ALA A 336 58.42 27.93 -69.63
C ALA A 336 59.94 28.24 -69.61
N GLU A 337 60.53 28.41 -68.42
CA GLU A 337 61.98 28.59 -68.26
C GLU A 337 62.76 27.36 -68.75
N LEU A 338 62.24 26.15 -68.53
CA LEU A 338 62.87 24.92 -69.01
C LEU A 338 62.84 24.82 -70.54
N GLU A 339 61.73 25.19 -71.19
CA GLU A 339 61.61 25.23 -72.65
C GLU A 339 62.57 26.26 -73.27
N GLU A 340 62.71 27.43 -72.63
CA GLU A 340 63.68 28.45 -73.06
C GLU A 340 65.11 27.92 -72.98
N VAL A 341 65.51 27.34 -71.83
CA VAL A 341 66.84 26.75 -71.64
C VAL A 341 67.10 25.60 -72.63
N GLN A 342 66.09 24.78 -72.93
CA GLN A 342 66.21 23.72 -73.93
C GLN A 342 66.44 24.30 -75.33
N SER A 343 65.68 25.32 -75.74
CA SER A 343 65.84 25.96 -77.04
C SER A 343 67.22 26.63 -77.20
N GLU A 344 67.73 27.24 -76.13
CA GLU A 344 69.06 27.85 -76.11
C GLU A 344 70.16 26.79 -76.14
N THR A 345 69.98 25.69 -75.43
CA THR A 345 70.90 24.54 -75.47
C THR A 345 70.96 23.93 -76.88
N ASP A 346 69.80 23.75 -77.53
CA ASP A 346 69.71 23.26 -78.91
C ASP A 346 70.38 24.23 -79.89
N ARG A 347 70.19 25.55 -79.72
CA ARG A 347 70.87 26.58 -80.52
C ARG A 347 72.38 26.49 -80.39
N VAL A 348 72.89 26.48 -79.16
CA VAL A 348 74.33 26.35 -78.87
C VAL A 348 74.88 25.04 -79.45
N PHE A 349 74.14 23.94 -79.35
CA PHE A 349 74.55 22.66 -79.93
C PHE A 349 74.66 22.72 -81.46
N GLN A 350 73.72 23.38 -82.15
CA GLN A 350 73.81 23.61 -83.60
C GLN A 350 74.98 24.52 -83.97
N GLU A 351 75.23 25.59 -83.22
CA GLU A 351 76.38 26.48 -83.43
C GLU A 351 77.70 25.72 -83.25
N CYS A 352 77.82 24.88 -82.22
CA CYS A 352 78.99 24.01 -82.03
C CYS A 352 79.17 23.03 -83.19
N LYS A 353 78.07 22.47 -83.74
CA LYS A 353 78.12 21.57 -84.89
C LYS A 353 78.59 22.29 -86.15
N GLN A 354 78.07 23.49 -86.43
CA GLN A 354 78.49 24.31 -87.58
C GLN A 354 79.97 24.68 -87.47
N LEU A 355 80.41 25.13 -86.29
CA LEU A 355 81.81 25.46 -86.05
C LEU A 355 82.73 24.23 -86.25
N ALA A 356 82.30 23.05 -85.81
CA ALA A 356 83.04 21.81 -86.06
C ALA A 356 83.12 21.46 -87.56
N GLU A 357 82.05 21.68 -88.32
CA GLU A 357 82.03 21.52 -89.78
C GLU A 357 82.96 22.53 -90.48
N GLU A 358 82.95 23.80 -90.08
CA GLU A 358 83.85 24.83 -90.59
C GLU A 358 85.32 24.50 -90.31
N ILE A 359 85.63 24.06 -89.09
CA ILE A 359 86.97 23.60 -88.70
C ILE A 359 87.39 22.43 -89.61
N ASN A 360 86.53 21.44 -89.82
CA ASN A 360 86.83 20.31 -90.71
C ASN A 360 87.06 20.73 -92.17
N GLN A 361 86.29 21.69 -92.68
CA GLN A 361 86.50 22.24 -94.02
C GLN A 361 87.83 23.00 -94.14
N LEU A 362 88.20 23.77 -93.12
CA LEU A 362 89.49 24.47 -93.07
C LEU A 362 90.66 23.48 -93.02
N TYR A 363 90.55 22.42 -92.22
CA TYR A 363 91.54 21.33 -92.20
C TYR A 363 91.61 20.62 -93.55
N GLY A 364 90.47 20.35 -94.20
CA GLY A 364 90.42 19.77 -95.54
C GLY A 364 91.13 20.64 -96.58
N LYS A 365 90.83 21.94 -96.62
CA LYS A 365 91.51 22.90 -97.51
C LYS A 365 93.01 23.00 -97.24
N ALA A 366 93.42 23.04 -95.97
CA ALA A 366 94.84 23.08 -95.62
C ALA A 366 95.58 21.80 -96.05
N ILE A 367 94.93 20.63 -96.03
CA ILE A 367 95.49 19.39 -96.55
C ILE A 367 95.59 19.44 -98.08
N ASP A 368 94.55 19.92 -98.77
CA ASP A 368 94.53 20.04 -100.24
C ASP A 368 95.57 21.05 -100.76
N GLU A 369 95.71 22.22 -100.11
CA GLU A 369 96.74 23.21 -100.44
C GLU A 369 98.16 22.67 -100.21
N ASN A 370 98.36 21.82 -99.20
CA ASN A 370 99.63 21.15 -98.95
C ASN A 370 99.92 20.03 -99.97
N GLN A 371 98.88 19.38 -100.53
CA GLN A 371 99.04 18.42 -101.62
C GLN A 371 99.31 19.10 -102.97
N VAL A 372 98.73 20.27 -103.23
CA VAL A 372 99.01 21.08 -104.44
C VAL A 372 100.42 21.68 -104.38
N ALA A 373 100.91 22.09 -103.21
CA ALA A 373 102.29 22.56 -103.04
C ALA A 373 103.37 21.45 -103.19
N ARG A 374 102.97 20.18 -103.26
CA ARG A 374 103.86 19.01 -103.42
C ARG A 374 103.85 18.38 -104.82
N ARG A 375 103.05 18.91 -105.76
CA ARG A 375 103.11 18.57 -107.19
C ARG A 375 103.77 19.72 -107.95
#